data_AF-A0A9D7MGB7-F1
#
_entry.id   AF-A0A9D7MGB7-F1
#
_cell.length_a   1.000
_cell.length_b   1.000
_cell.length_c   1.000
_cell.angle_alpha   90.00
_cell.angle_beta   90.00
_cell.angle_gamma   90.00
#
_symmetry.space_group_name_H-M   'P 1'
#
loop_
_entity.id
_entity.type
_entity.pdbx_description
1 polymer ?
#
loop_
_entity_poly.entity_id
_entity_poly.type
_entity_poly.pdbx_seq_one_letter_code
_entity_poly.pdbx_strand_id
1 'polypeptide(L)' 'MIIAPHPVSDQWTLRAAPGTPWEVFIYNINGDLVYRTMTSHDGMATGPALPTGVYHVALRNGGRVISTTLTSVR' A
#
# COMPACT_ATOMS: atom_id res chain seq x y z
N MET A 1 10.28 2.73 5.24
CA MET A 1 8.93 2.71 4.65
C MET A 1 7.95 2.74 5.79
N ILE A 2 6.97 3.64 5.78
CA ILE A 2 5.90 3.66 6.78
C ILE A 2 4.61 3.46 6.00
N ILE A 3 3.90 2.37 6.30
CA ILE A 3 2.50 2.24 5.93
C ILE A 3 1.73 2.46 7.23
N ALA A 4 1.11 3.62 7.34
CA ALA A 4 0.25 3.93 8.47
C ALA A 4 -1.19 3.84 7.99
N PRO A 5 -2.07 3.05 8.63
CA PRO A 5 -3.49 3.23 8.44
C PRO A 5 -3.83 4.67 8.83
N HIS A 6 -4.56 5.40 7.98
CA HIS A 6 -4.98 6.75 8.32
C HIS A 6 -6.03 6.64 9.44
N PRO A 7 -5.83 7.26 10.62
CA PRO A 7 -6.72 7.05 11.77
C PRO A 7 -8.06 7.77 11.67
N VAL A 8 -8.33 8.54 10.60
CA VAL A 8 -9.42 9.53 10.59
C VAL A 8 -10.19 9.64 9.27
N SER A 9 -9.79 8.89 8.23
CA SER A 9 -10.56 8.84 6.99
C SER A 9 -10.46 7.43 6.44
N ASP A 10 -11.49 7.02 5.73
CA ASP A 10 -11.66 5.70 5.15
C ASP A 10 -10.69 5.43 4.00
N GLN A 11 -9.39 5.56 4.26
CA GLN A 11 -8.31 5.51 3.29
C GLN A 11 -7.04 4.96 3.94
N TRP A 12 -6.26 4.22 3.17
CA TRP A 12 -4.88 3.90 3.53
C TRP A 12 -3.93 4.88 2.84
N THR A 13 -2.78 5.13 3.46
CA THR A 13 -1.72 5.95 2.90
C THR A 13 -0.42 5.14 2.91
N LEU A 14 0.31 5.21 1.81
CA LEU A 14 1.61 4.59 1.63
C LEU A 14 2.65 5.67 1.31
N ARG A 15 3.82 5.54 1.92
CA ARG A 15 4.99 6.39 1.62
C ARG A 15 6.20 5.54 1.22
N ALA A 16 6.56 5.61 -0.06
CA ALA A 16 7.75 5.04 -0.67
C ALA A 16 8.89 6.08 -0.78
N ALA A 17 10.03 5.68 -1.32
CA ALA A 17 11.09 6.61 -1.67
C ALA A 17 10.64 7.49 -2.87
N PRO A 18 10.79 8.83 -2.79
CA PRO A 18 10.41 9.74 -3.88
C PRO A 18 11.34 9.60 -5.10
N GLY A 19 10.92 10.20 -6.21
CA GLY A 19 11.67 10.23 -7.47
C GLY A 19 11.03 9.36 -8.54
N THR A 20 11.18 8.04 -8.45
CA THR A 20 10.57 7.14 -9.43
C THR A 20 9.27 6.54 -8.89
N PRO A 21 8.15 6.62 -9.64
CA PRO A 21 6.90 5.96 -9.25
C PRO A 21 7.09 4.47 -8.95
N TRP A 22 6.49 4.01 -7.85
CA TRP A 22 6.44 2.61 -7.48
C TRP A 22 5.07 2.03 -7.84
N GLU A 23 5.03 0.84 -8.41
CA GLU A 23 3.79 0.07 -8.50
C GLU A 23 3.47 -0.52 -7.13
N VAL A 24 2.26 -0.27 -6.65
CA VAL A 24 1.76 -0.75 -5.36
C VAL A 24 0.74 -1.85 -5.62
N PHE A 25 0.90 -2.98 -4.93
CA PHE A 25 0.00 -4.12 -4.93
C PHE A 25 -0.43 -4.42 -3.51
N ILE A 26 -1.72 -4.60 -3.28
CA ILE A 26 -2.28 -5.00 -1.99
C ILE A 26 -3.01 -6.31 -2.17
N TYR A 27 -2.61 -7.31 -1.40
CA TYR A 27 -3.21 -8.64 -1.38
C TYR A 27 -3.90 -8.88 -0.05
N ASN A 28 -5.05 -9.55 -0.06
CA ASN A 28 -5.68 -10.04 1.17
C ASN A 28 -4.88 -11.22 1.77
N ILE A 29 -5.32 -11.74 2.91
CA ILE A 29 -4.67 -12.89 3.57
C ILE A 29 -4.74 -14.19 2.77
N ASN A 30 -5.70 -14.32 1.85
CA ASN A 30 -5.81 -15.47 0.95
C ASN A 30 -4.85 -15.37 -0.25
N GLY A 31 -4.16 -14.22 -0.41
CA GLY A 31 -3.27 -13.95 -1.53
C GLY A 31 -3.95 -13.33 -2.75
N ASP A 32 -5.24 -12.97 -2.66
CA ASP A 32 -5.95 -12.33 -3.76
C ASP A 32 -5.57 -10.85 -3.85
N LEU A 33 -5.31 -10.38 -5.08
CA LEU A 33 -5.05 -8.96 -5.33
C LEU A 33 -6.34 -8.16 -5.14
N VAL A 34 -6.38 -7.30 -4.12
CA VAL A 34 -7.53 -6.43 -3.83
C VAL A 34 -7.35 -5.01 -4.35
N TYR A 35 -6.11 -4.56 -4.53
CA TYR A 35 -5.84 -3.22 -5.04
C TYR A 35 -4.50 -3.13 -5.77
N ARG A 36 -4.46 -2.31 -6.83
CA ARG A 36 -3.25 -1.97 -7.57
C ARG A 36 -3.26 -0.48 -7.91
N THR A 37 -2.16 0.21 -7.62
CA THR A 37 -1.99 1.62 -8.01
C THR A 37 -0.51 1.96 -8.23
N MET A 38 -0.21 3.21 -8.50
CA MET A 38 1.15 3.74 -8.54
C MET A 38 1.31 4.85 -7.51
N THR A 39 2.51 5.00 -6.95
CA THR A 39 2.83 6.19 -6.18
C THR A 39 2.99 7.39 -7.11
N SER A 40 2.65 8.56 -6.61
CA SER A 40 3.05 9.85 -7.18
C SER A 40 4.58 10.04 -7.10
N HIS A 41 5.09 11.07 -7.77
CA HIS A 41 6.53 11.37 -7.85
C HIS A 41 7.14 11.72 -6.47
N ASP A 42 6.32 12.17 -5.53
CA ASP A 42 6.67 12.39 -4.12
C ASP A 42 6.74 11.10 -3.28
N GLY A 43 6.47 9.94 -3.90
CA GLY A 43 6.47 8.63 -3.27
C GLY A 43 5.18 8.30 -2.52
N MET A 44 4.13 9.12 -2.61
CA MET A 44 2.88 8.90 -1.89
C MET A 44 1.87 8.13 -2.74
N ALA A 45 1.10 7.25 -2.11
CA ALA A 45 -0.11 6.67 -2.67
C ALA A 45 -1.21 6.63 -1.62
N THR A 46 -2.45 6.83 -2.07
CA THR A 46 -3.64 6.67 -1.24
C THR A 46 -4.64 5.77 -1.96
N GLY A 47 -5.55 5.17 -1.20
CA GLY A 47 -6.63 4.37 -1.74
C GLY A 47 -7.80 4.27 -0.79
N PRO A 48 -8.89 3.60 -1.20
CA PRO A 48 -10.10 3.47 -0.41
C PRO A 48 -9.87 2.61 0.85
N ALA A 49 -10.79 2.67 1.81
CA ALA A 49 -10.77 1.84 2.99
C ALA A 49 -10.72 0.36 2.64
N LEU A 50 -9.88 -0.36 3.38
CA LEU A 50 -9.83 -1.81 3.34
C LEU A 50 -10.72 -2.35 4.48
N PRO A 51 -11.53 -3.39 4.24
CA PRO A 51 -12.19 -4.13 5.30
C PRO A 51 -11.23 -4.52 6.44
N THR A 52 -11.78 -4.76 7.63
CA THR A 52 -10.98 -5.24 8.76
C THR A 52 -10.31 -6.56 8.40
N GLY A 53 -8.99 -6.63 8.60
CA GLY A 53 -8.20 -7.79 8.17
C GLY A 53 -6.71 -7.49 8.02
N VAL A 54 -5.97 -8.52 7.60
CA VAL A 54 -4.53 -8.46 7.36
C VAL A 54 -4.27 -8.51 5.86
N TYR A 55 -3.39 -7.64 5.40
CA TYR A 55 -3.04 -7.47 4.00
C TYR A 55 -1.53 -7.51 3.80
N HIS A 56 -1.12 -8.09 2.68
CA HIS A 56 0.25 -8.01 2.21
C HIS A 56 0.38 -6.91 1.16
N VAL A 57 1.25 -5.94 1.43
CA VAL A 57 1.52 -4.83 0.50
C VAL A 57 2.89 -5.04 -0.12
N ALA A 58 2.97 -4.98 -1.45
CA ALA A 58 4.21 -5.06 -2.20
C ALA A 58 4.37 -3.83 -3.10
N LEU A 59 5.55 -3.23 -3.07
CA LEU A 59 5.94 -2.13 -3.95
C LEU A 59 7.00 -2.63 -4.92
N ARG A 60 6.86 -2.30 -6.21
CA ARG A 60 7.78 -2.70 -7.27
C ARG A 60 8.27 -1.50 -8.06
N ASN A 61 9.57 -1.47 -8.33
CA ASN A 61 10.20 -0.46 -9.16
C ASN A 61 11.46 -1.03 -9.83
N GLY A 62 11.45 -1.17 -11.15
CA GLY A 62 12.65 -1.50 -11.94
C GLY A 62 13.43 -2.73 -11.46
N GLY A 63 12.76 -3.75 -10.92
CA GLY A 63 13.38 -4.96 -10.35
C GLY A 63 13.58 -4.96 -8.84
N ARG A 64 13.42 -3.82 -8.15
CA ARG A 64 13.34 -3.76 -6.69
C ARG A 64 11.93 -4.12 -6.22
N VAL A 65 11.86 -4.95 -5.19
CA VAL A 65 10.61 -5.29 -4.51
C VAL A 65 10.77 -5.02 -3.01
N ILE A 66 9.82 -4.31 -2.43
CA ILE A 66 9.72 -4.08 -0.99
C ILE A 66 8.34 -4.55 -0.56
N SER A 67 8.25 -5.33 0.51
CA SER A 67 6.96 -5.80 1.02
C SER A 67 6.82 -5.52 2.52
N THR A 68 5.57 -5.41 2.95
CA THR A 68 5.19 -5.33 4.36
C THR A 68 3.79 -5.88 4.56
N THR A 69 3.42 -6.06 5.83
CA THR A 69 2.05 -6.35 6.23
C THR A 69 1.36 -5.06 6.67
N LEU A 70 0.08 -4.93 6.34
CA LEU A 70 -0.84 -3.88 6.80
C LEU A 70 -1.99 -4.56 7.55
N THR A 71 -2.29 -4.11 8.76
CA THR A 71 -3.48 -4.54 9.50
C THR A 71 -4.50 -3.42 9.48
N SER A 72 -5.67 -3.69 8.92
CA SER A 72 -6.84 -2.81 8.99
C SER A 72 -7.66 -3.20 10.22
N VAL A 73 -7.82 -2.24 11.13
CA VAL A 73 -8.62 -2.36 12.36
C VAL A 73 -9.67 -1.25 12.34
N ARG A 74 -10.66 -1.38 11.46
CA ARG A 74 -11.87 -0.57 11.56
C ARG A 74 -12.74 -1.09 12.69
#